data_AF-A0A353QVZ5-F1
#
_entry.id   AF-A0A353QVZ5-F1
#
_cell.length_a   1.000
_cell.length_b   1.000
_cell.length_c   1.000
_cell.angle_alpha   90.00
_cell.angle_beta   90.00
_cell.angle_gamma   90.00
#
_symmetry.space_group_name_H-M   'P 1'
#
loop_
_entity.id
_entity.type
_entity.pdbx_description
1 polymer ?
#
loop_
_entity_poly.entity_id
_entity_poly.type
_entity_poly.pdbx_seq_one_letter_code
_entity_poly.pdbx_strand_id
1 'polypeptide(L)'
;MFKIKIILFIFILFLLILLPETVLADSFQDGVKAYESNNYKYAESCFRKAFQENPDNDVIKYYLAITFVQNKNTADAKLLYKNIIETSSNPEVVNLSKTGLKLIGNLSSSSSKITKAILNVNTMGNVLIIDNVNVNDAAKVKFIFDTGASYTTISTELANRLKISTANAPSMKIMTGSGYLNVPKITLKKIEINGLTAYNVEALVADLPMHTSGTAGDMAGLLGLSFMKDFKVTVDKPHNQIILEKN
;
A
#
# COMPACT_ATOMS: atom_id res chain seq x y z
N MET A 1 -15.09 3.87 -13.65
CA MET A 1 -15.63 2.60 -13.12
C MET A 1 -16.78 2.05 -13.97
N PHE A 2 -17.78 2.86 -14.34
CA PHE A 2 -18.94 2.43 -15.13
C PHE A 2 -18.61 1.88 -16.54
N LYS A 3 -17.71 2.56 -17.28
CA LYS A 3 -17.29 2.14 -18.63
C LYS A 3 -16.56 0.79 -18.68
N ILE A 4 -15.83 0.42 -17.62
CA ILE A 4 -15.08 -0.84 -17.54
C ILE A 4 -16.00 -2.02 -17.25
N LYS A 5 -17.03 -1.82 -16.39
CA LYS A 5 -18.05 -2.84 -16.14
C LYS A 5 -18.80 -3.22 -17.42
N ILE A 6 -19.12 -2.25 -18.28
CA ILE A 6 -19.84 -2.46 -19.54
C ILE A 6 -18.98 -3.26 -20.55
N ILE A 7 -17.68 -2.98 -20.65
CA ILE A 7 -16.77 -3.69 -21.57
C ILE A 7 -16.55 -5.15 -21.11
N LEU A 8 -16.36 -5.39 -19.81
CA LEU A 8 -16.28 -6.76 -19.28
C LEU A 8 -17.60 -7.52 -19.47
N PHE A 9 -18.74 -6.84 -19.30
CA PHE A 9 -20.08 -7.44 -19.41
C PHE A 9 -20.42 -7.93 -20.82
N ILE A 10 -20.14 -7.13 -21.85
CA ILE A 10 -20.38 -7.51 -23.26
C ILE A 10 -19.50 -8.71 -23.67
N PHE A 11 -18.29 -8.80 -23.11
CA PHE A 11 -17.35 -9.88 -23.44
C PHE A 11 -17.67 -11.19 -22.70
N ILE A 12 -18.13 -11.13 -21.44
CA ILE A 12 -18.65 -12.29 -20.70
C ILE A 12 -19.81 -12.95 -21.45
N LEU A 13 -20.71 -12.13 -22.01
CA LEU A 13 -21.84 -12.61 -22.80
C LEU A 13 -21.40 -13.25 -24.14
N PHE A 14 -20.37 -12.69 -24.79
CA PHE A 14 -19.85 -13.21 -26.07
C PHE A 14 -19.11 -14.55 -25.90
N LEU A 15 -18.35 -14.73 -24.81
CA LEU A 15 -17.62 -15.98 -24.53
C LEU A 15 -18.57 -17.15 -24.21
N LEU A 16 -19.78 -16.86 -23.71
CA LEU A 16 -20.81 -17.86 -23.44
C LEU A 16 -21.48 -18.41 -24.70
N ILE A 17 -21.52 -17.63 -25.80
CA ILE A 17 -22.23 -18.00 -27.05
C ILE A 17 -21.38 -18.89 -27.95
N LEU A 18 -20.05 -18.87 -27.81
CA LEU A 18 -19.10 -19.60 -28.66
C LEU A 18 -18.77 -21.02 -28.17
N LEU A 19 -19.28 -21.42 -27.00
CA LEU A 19 -19.03 -22.75 -26.46
C LEU A 19 -20.26 -23.63 -26.70
N PRO A 20 -20.11 -24.82 -27.33
CA PRO A 20 -21.22 -25.76 -27.41
C PRO A 20 -21.71 -26.06 -25.99
N GLU A 21 -23.04 -26.10 -25.79
CA GLU A 21 -23.70 -26.36 -24.48
C GLU A 21 -23.27 -27.70 -23.84
N THR A 22 -22.49 -28.50 -24.55
CA THR A 22 -21.95 -29.77 -24.11
C THR A 22 -20.57 -29.57 -23.48
N VAL A 23 -20.51 -29.77 -22.16
CA VAL A 23 -19.29 -29.94 -21.33
C VAL A 23 -18.67 -28.65 -20.74
N LEU A 24 -19.49 -27.82 -20.09
CA LEU A 24 -19.00 -27.07 -18.93
C LEU A 24 -19.66 -27.63 -17.67
N ALA A 25 -18.88 -27.88 -16.62
CA ALA A 25 -19.42 -28.39 -15.36
C ALA A 25 -20.47 -27.44 -14.77
N ASP A 26 -21.54 -27.98 -14.16
CA ASP A 26 -22.60 -27.21 -13.47
C ASP A 26 -22.01 -26.14 -12.55
N SER A 27 -20.91 -26.49 -11.87
CA SER A 27 -20.14 -25.61 -10.99
C SER A 27 -19.67 -24.32 -11.65
N PHE A 28 -19.30 -24.33 -12.94
CA PHE A 28 -18.89 -23.11 -13.63
C PHE A 28 -20.07 -22.19 -13.90
N GLN A 29 -21.20 -22.74 -14.37
CA GLN A 29 -22.41 -21.96 -14.65
C GLN A 29 -22.95 -21.30 -13.40
N ASP A 30 -22.96 -22.03 -12.28
CA ASP A 30 -23.32 -21.48 -10.97
C ASP A 30 -22.34 -20.38 -10.53
N GLY A 31 -21.04 -20.55 -10.81
CA GLY A 31 -20.03 -19.53 -10.58
C GLY A 31 -20.29 -18.25 -11.36
N VAL A 32 -20.65 -18.35 -12.64
CA VAL A 32 -20.99 -17.19 -13.48
C VAL A 32 -22.22 -16.46 -12.94
N LYS A 33 -23.32 -17.18 -12.68
CA LYS A 33 -24.55 -16.59 -12.10
C LYS A 33 -24.27 -15.89 -10.77
N ALA A 34 -23.45 -16.49 -9.92
CA ALA A 34 -23.06 -15.92 -8.64
C ALA A 34 -22.21 -14.65 -8.82
N TYR A 35 -21.27 -14.66 -9.76
CA TYR A 35 -20.41 -13.52 -10.07
C TYR A 35 -21.23 -12.33 -10.59
N GLU A 36 -22.19 -12.59 -11.49
CA GLU A 36 -23.11 -11.58 -12.02
C GLU A 36 -24.01 -10.96 -10.95
N SER A 37 -24.40 -11.78 -9.97
CA SER A 37 -25.17 -11.35 -8.80
C SER A 37 -24.32 -10.63 -7.73
N ASN A 38 -23.04 -10.36 -8.01
CA ASN A 38 -22.04 -9.81 -7.08
C ASN A 38 -21.79 -10.67 -5.83
N ASN A 39 -22.20 -11.94 -5.83
CA ASN A 39 -21.93 -12.89 -4.75
C ASN A 39 -20.56 -13.54 -4.97
N TYR A 40 -19.52 -12.74 -4.87
CA TYR A 40 -18.15 -13.14 -5.23
C TYR A 40 -17.57 -14.24 -4.33
N LYS A 41 -18.01 -14.33 -3.07
CA LYS A 41 -17.61 -15.43 -2.17
C LYS A 41 -18.17 -16.77 -2.65
N TYR A 42 -19.44 -16.82 -3.04
CA TYR A 42 -20.03 -18.04 -3.58
C TYR A 42 -19.49 -18.36 -4.97
N ALA A 43 -19.30 -17.34 -5.82
CA ALA A 43 -18.68 -17.50 -7.13
C ALA A 43 -17.28 -18.13 -7.02
N GLU A 44 -16.48 -17.72 -6.03
CA GLU A 44 -15.17 -18.32 -5.79
C GLU A 44 -15.27 -19.82 -5.48
N SER A 45 -16.17 -20.22 -4.57
CA SER A 45 -16.39 -21.64 -4.25
C SER A 45 -16.74 -22.46 -5.49
N CYS A 46 -17.65 -21.93 -6.31
CA CYS A 46 -18.09 -22.56 -7.56
C CYS A 46 -16.95 -22.69 -8.58
N PHE A 47 -16.20 -21.61 -8.82
CA PHE A 47 -15.07 -21.62 -9.76
C PHE A 47 -13.89 -22.46 -9.28
N ARG A 48 -13.63 -22.55 -7.97
CA ARG A 48 -12.64 -23.47 -7.42
C ARG A 48 -13.01 -24.92 -7.69
N LYS A 49 -14.30 -25.27 -7.51
CA LYS A 49 -14.79 -26.62 -7.83
C LYS A 49 -14.68 -26.91 -9.33
N ALA A 50 -15.10 -25.97 -10.18
CA ALA A 50 -14.97 -26.10 -11.63
C ALA A 50 -13.50 -26.25 -12.08
N PHE A 51 -12.58 -25.56 -11.41
CA PHE A 51 -11.15 -25.65 -11.69
C PHE A 51 -10.55 -27.00 -11.26
N GLN A 52 -11.04 -27.59 -10.17
CA GLN A 52 -10.63 -28.95 -9.76
C GLN A 52 -11.10 -30.01 -10.76
N GLU A 53 -12.30 -29.85 -11.31
CA GLU A 53 -12.87 -30.77 -12.30
C GLU A 53 -12.16 -30.68 -13.66
N ASN A 54 -11.75 -29.48 -14.08
CA ASN A 54 -11.04 -29.25 -15.33
C ASN A 54 -9.86 -28.27 -15.18
N PRO A 55 -8.72 -28.71 -14.60
CA PRO A 55 -7.58 -27.84 -14.30
C PRO A 55 -6.92 -27.19 -15.53
N ASP A 56 -7.02 -27.81 -16.70
CA ASP A 56 -6.41 -27.33 -17.94
C ASP A 56 -7.27 -26.28 -18.67
N ASN A 57 -8.49 -26.02 -18.20
CA ASN A 57 -9.38 -25.06 -18.84
C ASN A 57 -9.01 -23.62 -18.46
N ASP A 58 -8.38 -22.91 -19.39
CA ASP A 58 -7.91 -21.53 -19.19
C ASP A 58 -9.05 -20.52 -18.96
N VAL A 59 -10.25 -20.79 -19.45
CA VAL A 59 -11.43 -19.95 -19.19
C VAL A 59 -11.77 -20.03 -17.70
N ILE A 60 -11.81 -21.23 -17.11
CA ILE A 60 -12.09 -21.40 -15.68
C ILE A 60 -11.03 -20.69 -14.83
N LYS A 61 -9.75 -20.83 -15.18
CA LYS A 61 -8.65 -20.11 -14.52
C LYS A 61 -8.86 -18.60 -14.56
N TYR A 62 -9.29 -18.06 -15.71
CA TYR A 62 -9.54 -16.64 -15.87
C TYR A 62 -10.72 -16.17 -15.01
N TYR A 63 -11.84 -16.90 -15.00
CA TYR A 63 -13.00 -16.57 -14.15
C TYR A 63 -12.68 -16.64 -12.65
N LEU A 64 -11.86 -17.61 -12.25
CA LEU A 64 -11.36 -17.67 -10.88
C LEU A 64 -10.45 -16.47 -10.56
N ALA A 65 -9.58 -16.07 -11.49
CA ALA A 65 -8.69 -14.91 -11.31
C ALA A 65 -9.46 -13.59 -11.18
N ILE A 66 -10.47 -13.31 -12.01
CA ILE A 66 -11.30 -12.10 -11.86
C ILE A 66 -12.10 -12.13 -10.55
N THR A 67 -12.51 -13.30 -10.09
CA THR A 67 -13.24 -13.47 -8.82
C THR A 67 -12.33 -13.18 -7.62
N PHE A 68 -11.09 -13.64 -7.64
CA PHE A 68 -10.09 -13.28 -6.63
C PHE A 68 -9.86 -11.78 -6.55
N VAL A 69 -9.86 -11.07 -7.68
CA VAL A 69 -9.78 -9.59 -7.68
C VAL A 69 -10.95 -8.98 -6.90
N GLN A 70 -12.18 -9.44 -7.15
CA GLN A 70 -13.36 -8.93 -6.43
C GLN A 70 -13.32 -9.24 -4.93
N ASN A 71 -12.80 -10.41 -4.56
CA ASN A 71 -12.59 -10.81 -3.17
C ASN A 71 -11.33 -10.17 -2.53
N LYS A 72 -10.67 -9.22 -3.21
CA LYS A 72 -9.44 -8.54 -2.79
C LYS A 72 -8.22 -9.46 -2.59
N ASN A 73 -8.31 -10.71 -3.03
CA ASN A 73 -7.19 -11.66 -3.03
C ASN A 73 -6.30 -11.45 -4.25
N THR A 74 -5.57 -10.33 -4.25
CA THR A 74 -4.77 -9.92 -5.41
C THR A 74 -3.55 -10.81 -5.66
N ALA A 75 -3.05 -11.52 -4.64
CA ALA A 75 -1.91 -12.42 -4.78
C ALA A 75 -2.27 -13.62 -5.67
N ASP A 76 -3.36 -14.31 -5.33
CA ASP A 76 -3.82 -15.48 -6.10
C ASP A 76 -4.29 -15.09 -7.50
N ALA A 77 -4.95 -13.92 -7.64
CA ALA A 77 -5.33 -13.39 -8.95
C ALA A 77 -4.11 -13.16 -9.86
N LYS A 78 -3.03 -12.56 -9.34
CA LYS A 78 -1.78 -12.36 -10.09
C LYS A 78 -1.15 -13.69 -10.51
N LEU A 79 -1.16 -14.69 -9.63
CA LEU A 79 -0.60 -16.01 -9.91
C LEU A 79 -1.34 -16.67 -11.07
N LEU A 80 -2.67 -16.68 -11.05
CA LEU A 80 -3.48 -17.25 -12.12
C LEU A 80 -3.33 -16.51 -13.45
N TYR A 81 -3.33 -15.16 -13.44
CA TYR A 81 -3.10 -14.42 -14.68
C TYR A 81 -1.73 -14.71 -15.30
N LYS A 82 -0.67 -14.81 -14.49
CA LYS A 82 0.65 -15.20 -15.00
C LYS A 82 0.65 -16.60 -15.59
N ASN A 83 0.04 -17.56 -14.89
CA ASN A 83 -0.08 -18.92 -15.41
C ASN A 83 -0.77 -18.95 -16.79
N ILE A 84 -1.92 -18.28 -16.93
CA ILE A 84 -2.62 -18.21 -18.22
C ILE A 84 -1.75 -17.57 -19.30
N ILE A 85 -1.03 -16.48 -19.00
CA ILE A 85 -0.16 -15.80 -19.97
C ILE A 85 0.99 -16.69 -20.43
N GLU A 86 1.50 -17.55 -19.55
CA GLU A 86 2.65 -18.42 -19.81
C GLU A 86 2.24 -19.73 -20.50
N THR A 87 1.07 -20.28 -20.20
CA THR A 87 0.70 -21.65 -20.62
C THR A 87 -0.45 -21.71 -21.63
N SER A 88 -1.27 -20.67 -21.77
CA SER A 88 -2.48 -20.74 -22.61
C SER A 88 -2.17 -20.52 -24.09
N SER A 89 -2.71 -21.41 -24.93
CA SER A 89 -2.70 -21.24 -26.38
C SER A 89 -3.86 -20.35 -26.88
N ASN A 90 -4.79 -19.93 -26.00
CA ASN A 90 -5.93 -19.09 -26.38
C ASN A 90 -5.57 -17.59 -26.29
N PRO A 91 -5.43 -16.88 -27.42
CA PRO A 91 -4.97 -15.50 -27.44
C PRO A 91 -5.94 -14.53 -26.73
N GLU A 92 -7.24 -14.82 -26.71
CA GLU A 92 -8.23 -13.98 -26.05
C GLU A 92 -8.05 -13.99 -24.53
N VAL A 93 -7.97 -15.19 -23.94
CA VAL A 93 -7.79 -15.35 -22.49
C VAL A 93 -6.43 -14.80 -22.05
N VAL A 94 -5.39 -14.94 -22.88
CA VAL A 94 -4.08 -14.30 -22.64
C VAL A 94 -4.19 -12.78 -22.62
N ASN A 95 -4.87 -12.17 -23.59
CA ASN A 95 -5.03 -10.71 -23.66
C ASN A 95 -5.88 -10.16 -22.51
N LEU A 96 -6.94 -10.87 -22.13
CA LEU A 96 -7.74 -10.57 -20.96
C LEU A 96 -6.92 -10.67 -19.67
N SER A 97 -6.10 -11.71 -19.53
CA SER A 97 -5.23 -11.91 -18.37
C SER A 97 -4.13 -10.84 -18.27
N LYS A 98 -3.54 -10.43 -19.41
CA LYS A 98 -2.63 -9.26 -19.46
C LYS A 98 -3.35 -7.98 -19.00
N THR A 99 -4.58 -7.79 -19.43
CA THR A 99 -5.41 -6.63 -19.03
C THR A 99 -5.73 -6.70 -17.55
N GLY A 100 -6.15 -7.85 -17.03
CA GLY A 100 -6.40 -8.10 -15.61
C GLY A 100 -5.15 -7.85 -14.76
N LEU A 101 -3.99 -8.35 -15.18
CA LEU A 101 -2.71 -8.12 -14.51
C LEU A 101 -2.30 -6.64 -14.54
N LYS A 102 -2.54 -5.93 -15.65
CA LYS A 102 -2.35 -4.48 -15.74
C LYS A 102 -3.31 -3.72 -14.84
N LEU A 103 -4.55 -4.17 -14.69
CA LEU A 103 -5.53 -3.57 -13.79
C LEU A 103 -5.19 -3.83 -12.32
N ILE A 104 -4.78 -5.04 -11.93
CA ILE A 104 -4.24 -5.30 -10.59
C ILE A 104 -2.95 -4.51 -10.38
N GLY A 105 -2.11 -4.46 -11.42
CA GLY A 105 -0.95 -3.60 -11.54
C GLY A 105 -1.33 -2.20 -11.13
N ASN A 106 -2.26 -1.55 -11.85
CA ASN A 106 -2.81 -0.22 -11.62
C ASN A 106 -3.64 -0.06 -10.31
N LEU A 107 -4.19 -1.14 -9.74
CA LEU A 107 -4.79 -1.14 -8.41
C LEU A 107 -3.70 -1.16 -7.32
N SER A 108 -2.54 -1.75 -7.62
CA SER A 108 -1.30 -1.71 -6.84
C SER A 108 -0.40 -0.51 -7.21
N SER A 109 -0.64 0.11 -8.37
CA SER A 109 0.10 1.19 -9.02
C SER A 109 -0.85 2.32 -9.41
N SER A 110 -1.81 2.58 -8.52
CA SER A 110 -2.30 3.93 -8.24
C SER A 110 -1.24 4.76 -7.50
N SER A 111 -0.01 4.25 -7.36
CA SER A 111 1.15 5.11 -7.53
C SER A 111 1.55 5.09 -9.02
N SER A 112 1.05 6.06 -9.80
CA SER A 112 2.02 6.81 -10.62
C SER A 112 3.15 7.10 -9.65
N LYS A 113 4.37 6.55 -9.83
CA LYS A 113 5.48 6.67 -8.86
C LYS A 113 5.42 8.09 -8.31
N ILE A 114 4.86 8.27 -7.11
CA ILE A 114 4.52 9.60 -6.65
C ILE A 114 5.88 10.21 -6.42
N THR A 115 6.28 11.10 -7.31
CA THR A 115 7.60 11.74 -7.27
C THR A 115 7.50 13.06 -6.54
N LYS A 116 6.28 13.54 -6.27
CA LYS A 116 6.03 14.81 -5.59
C LYS A 116 4.80 14.72 -4.71
N ALA A 117 4.91 15.20 -3.48
CA ALA A 117 3.78 15.44 -2.60
C ALA A 117 3.81 16.88 -2.09
N ILE A 118 2.66 17.54 -2.12
CA ILE A 118 2.43 18.82 -1.47
C ILE A 118 1.67 18.50 -0.18
N LEU A 119 2.27 18.86 0.95
CA LEU A 119 1.75 18.61 2.28
C LEU A 119 1.25 19.92 2.84
N ASN A 120 -0.07 20.05 3.02
CA ASN A 120 -0.62 21.14 3.84
C ASN A 120 -0.34 20.78 5.30
N VAL A 121 0.37 21.65 6.01
CA VAL A 121 0.81 21.39 7.39
C VAL A 121 0.07 22.27 8.38
N ASN A 122 -0.23 21.71 9.56
CA ASN A 122 -0.73 22.53 10.66
C ASN A 122 0.45 23.31 11.27
N THR A 123 0.17 24.52 11.75
CA THR A 123 1.16 25.34 12.42
C THR A 123 0.79 25.56 13.89
N MET A 124 1.77 25.40 14.76
CA MET A 124 1.69 25.84 16.16
C MET A 124 2.85 26.80 16.40
N GLY A 125 2.59 28.10 16.25
CA GLY A 125 3.65 29.10 16.15
C GLY A 125 4.54 28.83 14.92
N ASN A 126 5.83 28.60 15.14
CA ASN A 126 6.80 28.30 14.07
C ASN A 126 6.95 26.80 13.77
N VAL A 127 6.22 25.94 14.47
CA VAL A 127 6.32 24.48 14.31
C VAL A 127 5.42 24.03 13.17
N LEU A 128 5.98 23.29 12.21
CA LEU A 128 5.24 22.66 11.12
C LEU A 128 4.92 21.21 11.48
N ILE A 129 3.64 20.86 11.45
CA ILE A 129 3.13 19.56 11.87
C ILE A 129 2.56 18.83 10.66
N ILE A 130 3.09 17.63 10.40
CA ILE A 130 2.62 16.74 9.35
C ILE A 130 1.74 15.67 9.99
N ASP A 131 0.47 15.64 9.59
CA ASP A 131 -0.47 14.59 9.97
C ASP A 131 -0.35 13.36 9.07
N ASN A 132 -0.95 12.25 9.50
CA ASN A 132 -1.15 11.05 8.69
C ASN A 132 0.14 10.40 8.15
N VAL A 133 1.25 10.54 8.88
CA VAL A 133 2.53 9.88 8.53
C VAL A 133 2.41 8.39 8.84
N ASN A 134 2.58 7.55 7.83
CA ASN A 134 2.58 6.09 7.98
C ASN A 134 4.01 5.59 8.24
N VAL A 135 4.21 4.89 9.36
CA VAL A 135 5.49 4.31 9.75
C VAL A 135 5.39 2.79 9.73
N ASN A 136 6.25 2.14 8.94
CA ASN A 136 6.34 0.69 8.78
C ASN A 136 5.00 -0.04 8.48
N ASP A 137 4.02 0.63 7.85
CA ASP A 137 2.65 0.10 7.64
C ASP A 137 1.89 -0.30 8.91
N ALA A 138 2.40 0.11 10.08
CA ALA A 138 1.90 -0.35 11.36
C ALA A 138 1.30 0.78 12.20
N ALA A 139 1.74 2.02 11.97
CA ALA A 139 1.24 3.17 12.72
C ALA A 139 1.04 4.38 11.80
N LYS A 140 -0.08 5.07 12.00
CA LYS A 140 -0.36 6.38 11.41
C LYS A 140 -0.34 7.43 12.53
N VAL A 141 0.56 8.40 12.42
CA VAL A 141 0.90 9.33 13.52
C VAL A 141 1.23 10.73 12.99
N LYS A 142 1.44 11.68 13.92
CA LYS A 142 1.85 13.05 13.60
C LYS A 142 3.33 13.25 13.86
N PHE A 143 3.99 14.05 13.04
CA PHE A 143 5.39 14.44 13.24
C PHE A 143 5.55 15.94 13.13
N ILE A 144 6.50 16.48 13.88
CA ILE A 144 7.04 17.81 13.60
C ILE A 144 8.07 17.69 12.48
N PHE A 145 8.00 18.58 11.50
CA PHE A 145 9.03 18.70 10.48
C PHE A 145 10.15 19.60 10.98
N ASP A 146 11.33 19.03 11.21
CA ASP A 146 12.44 19.73 11.88
C ASP A 146 13.73 19.66 11.03
N THR A 147 14.01 20.74 10.31
CA THR A 147 15.24 20.86 9.51
C THR A 147 16.51 21.05 10.36
N GLY A 148 16.37 21.30 11.67
CA GLY A 148 17.47 21.41 12.63
C GLY A 148 17.87 20.07 13.25
N ALA A 149 17.06 19.03 13.12
CA ALA A 149 17.34 17.70 13.64
C ALA A 149 18.14 16.86 12.63
N SER A 150 19.35 16.43 12.99
CA SER A 150 20.15 15.55 12.12
C SER A 150 19.49 14.19 11.88
N TYR A 151 18.78 13.67 12.88
CA TYR A 151 18.08 12.39 12.82
C TYR A 151 16.59 12.58 13.09
N THR A 152 15.77 11.83 12.36
CA THR A 152 14.39 11.55 12.74
C THR A 152 14.36 10.95 14.15
N THR A 153 13.43 11.40 14.97
CA THR A 153 13.25 10.90 16.35
C THR A 153 11.84 10.33 16.49
N ILE A 154 11.70 9.21 17.20
CA ILE A 154 10.41 8.65 17.59
C ILE A 154 10.32 8.49 19.11
N SER A 155 9.11 8.58 19.65
CA SER A 155 8.86 8.29 21.07
C SER A 155 9.05 6.81 21.40
N THR A 156 9.30 6.53 22.67
CA THR A 156 9.34 5.15 23.19
C THR A 156 8.00 4.44 22.97
N GLU A 157 6.89 5.17 23.08
CA GLU A 157 5.55 4.65 22.81
C GLU A 157 5.40 4.17 21.36
N LEU A 158 5.83 4.96 20.38
CA LEU A 158 5.77 4.55 18.98
C LEU A 158 6.69 3.35 18.73
N ALA A 159 7.90 3.34 19.28
CA ALA A 159 8.80 2.19 19.16
C ALA A 159 8.14 0.89 19.66
N ASN A 160 7.46 0.95 20.82
CA ASN A 160 6.71 -0.17 21.39
C ASN A 160 5.53 -0.60 20.50
N ARG A 161 4.74 0.35 19.97
CA ARG A 161 3.64 0.08 19.03
C ARG A 161 4.13 -0.61 17.76
N LEU A 162 5.31 -0.23 17.28
CA LEU A 162 5.97 -0.84 16.11
C LEU A 162 6.69 -2.16 16.45
N LYS A 163 6.69 -2.60 17.72
CA LYS A 163 7.40 -3.78 18.24
C LYS A 163 8.90 -3.75 17.92
N ILE A 164 9.51 -2.56 17.97
CA ILE A 164 10.94 -2.37 17.76
C ILE A 164 11.65 -2.50 19.09
N SER A 165 12.54 -3.49 19.21
CA SER A 165 13.38 -3.65 20.40
C SER A 165 14.55 -2.67 20.36
N THR A 166 14.78 -1.96 21.47
CA THR A 166 15.91 -1.05 21.67
C THR A 166 17.01 -1.65 22.55
N ALA A 167 16.80 -2.84 23.12
CA ALA A 167 17.69 -3.42 24.14
C ALA A 167 19.14 -3.59 23.67
N ASN A 168 19.34 -3.91 22.39
CA ASN A 168 20.67 -4.13 21.78
C ASN A 168 21.01 -3.08 20.72
N ALA A 169 20.25 -1.99 20.66
CA ALA A 169 20.49 -0.94 19.68
C ALA A 169 21.74 -0.13 20.07
N PRO A 170 22.59 0.27 19.10
CA PRO A 170 23.70 1.18 19.38
C PRO A 170 23.21 2.45 20.07
N SER A 171 23.89 2.88 21.11
CA SER A 171 23.58 4.15 21.79
C SER A 171 24.29 5.31 21.10
N MET A 172 23.61 6.45 20.98
CA MET A 172 24.13 7.69 20.42
C MET A 172 23.95 8.83 21.40
N LYS A 173 25.02 9.61 21.65
CA LYS A 173 24.94 10.84 22.41
C LYS A 173 24.44 11.97 21.51
N ILE A 174 23.32 12.58 21.87
CA ILE A 174 22.74 13.74 21.18
C ILE A 174 22.71 14.96 22.10
N MET A 175 22.70 16.15 21.50
CA MET A 175 22.44 17.41 22.21
C MET A 175 21.01 17.86 21.92
N THR A 176 20.26 18.14 22.97
CA THR A 176 18.91 18.68 22.93
C THR A 176 18.90 20.09 23.54
N GLY A 177 17.77 20.79 23.44
CA GLY A 177 17.59 22.08 24.14
C GLY A 177 17.73 22.00 25.67
N SER A 178 17.65 20.78 26.24
CA SER A 178 17.79 20.52 27.68
C SER A 178 19.15 19.92 28.06
N GLY A 179 20.10 19.83 27.12
CA GLY A 179 21.42 19.22 27.33
C GLY A 179 21.60 17.89 26.59
N TYR A 180 22.59 17.11 27.03
CA TYR A 180 22.96 15.86 26.36
C TYR A 180 22.12 14.67 26.81
N LEU A 181 21.76 13.78 25.87
CA LEU A 181 21.06 12.53 26.12
C LEU A 181 21.73 11.38 25.37
N ASN A 182 21.81 10.19 25.96
CA ASN A 182 22.20 8.98 25.26
C ASN A 182 20.95 8.21 24.87
N VAL A 183 20.76 7.94 23.58
CA VAL A 183 19.52 7.37 23.04
C VAL A 183 19.80 6.20 22.10
N PRO A 184 18.94 5.17 22.06
CA PRO A 184 19.03 4.10 21.07
C PRO A 184 18.90 4.63 19.64
N LYS A 185 19.82 4.21 18.75
CA LYS A 185 19.73 4.41 17.31
C LYS A 185 19.18 3.16 16.63
N ILE A 186 18.12 3.33 15.86
CA ILE A 186 17.40 2.27 15.13
C ILE A 186 17.29 2.61 13.64
N THR A 187 16.76 1.66 12.87
CA THR A 187 16.37 1.88 11.47
C THR A 187 14.89 1.56 11.30
N LEU A 188 14.11 2.54 10.85
CA LEU A 188 12.73 2.35 10.42
C LEU A 188 12.75 1.80 8.98
N LYS A 189 11.96 0.74 8.74
CA LYS A 189 11.88 0.12 7.42
C LYS A 189 11.38 1.11 6.38
N LYS A 190 10.34 1.86 6.72
CA LYS A 190 9.84 2.95 5.88
C LYS A 190 9.03 4.01 6.64
N ILE A 191 9.05 5.21 6.09
CA ILE A 191 8.15 6.30 6.43
C ILE A 191 7.47 6.74 5.13
N GLU A 192 6.15 6.82 5.15
CA GLU A 192 5.33 7.17 3.99
C GLU A 192 4.39 8.34 4.30
N ILE A 193 4.36 9.32 3.40
CA ILE A 193 3.53 10.52 3.50
C ILE A 193 2.93 10.81 2.13
N ASN A 194 1.60 10.83 2.02
CA ASN A 194 0.88 11.05 0.76
C ASN A 194 1.42 10.21 -0.42
N GLY A 195 1.80 8.95 -0.13
CA GLY A 195 2.33 8.00 -1.10
C GLY A 195 3.78 8.22 -1.56
N LEU A 196 4.49 9.21 -1.00
CA LEU A 196 5.96 9.26 -1.04
C LEU A 196 6.55 8.43 0.09
N THR A 197 7.51 7.56 -0.24
CA THR A 197 8.13 6.66 0.72
C THR A 197 9.65 6.86 0.80
N ALA A 198 10.13 7.10 2.04
CA ALA A 198 11.53 6.96 2.44
C ALA A 198 11.74 5.56 3.04
N TYR A 199 12.86 4.92 2.71
CA TYR A 199 13.18 3.57 3.17
C TYR A 199 14.44 3.59 4.01
N ASN A 200 14.58 2.65 4.95
CA ASN A 200 15.77 2.51 5.79
C ASN A 200 16.14 3.83 6.51
N VAL A 201 15.14 4.49 7.09
CA VAL A 201 15.30 5.78 7.76
C VAL A 201 15.97 5.55 9.11
N GLU A 202 17.15 6.11 9.30
CA GLU A 202 17.82 6.11 10.60
C GLU A 202 17.04 6.99 11.58
N ALA A 203 16.71 6.44 12.74
CA ALA A 203 15.93 7.15 13.74
C ALA A 203 16.49 6.94 15.15
N LEU A 204 16.21 7.89 16.04
CA LEU A 204 16.53 7.82 17.46
C LEU A 204 15.26 7.57 18.27
N VAL A 205 15.34 6.78 19.33
CA VAL A 205 14.22 6.57 20.25
C VAL A 205 14.44 7.45 21.48
N ALA A 206 13.64 8.50 21.62
CA ALA A 206 13.78 9.47 22.70
C ALA A 206 12.45 10.13 23.05
N ASP A 207 12.15 10.24 24.34
CA ASP A 207 10.99 10.99 24.82
C ASP A 207 11.39 12.46 25.07
N LEU A 208 11.28 13.27 24.02
CA LEU A 208 11.41 14.72 24.04
C LEU A 208 10.24 15.43 24.76
N PRO A 209 10.43 16.68 25.26
CA PRO A 209 9.39 17.43 25.98
C PRO A 209 8.05 17.61 25.26
N MET A 210 8.06 17.56 23.92
CA MET A 210 6.88 17.62 23.06
C MET A 210 5.94 16.41 23.20
N HIS A 211 6.40 15.29 23.78
CA HIS A 211 5.55 14.14 24.06
C HIS A 211 4.81 14.24 25.41
N THR A 212 5.23 15.15 26.29
CA THR A 212 4.78 15.20 27.68
C THR A 212 3.93 16.43 28.02
N SER A 213 3.75 17.36 27.07
CA SER A 213 3.14 18.68 27.32
C SER A 213 1.60 18.72 27.30
N GLY A 214 0.90 17.57 27.33
CA GLY A 214 -0.56 17.50 27.46
C GLY A 214 -1.37 18.00 26.24
N THR A 215 -0.71 18.59 25.24
CA THR A 215 -1.28 18.99 23.96
C THR A 215 -0.89 17.99 22.89
N ALA A 216 -1.89 17.19 22.46
CA ALA A 216 -1.84 16.19 21.39
C ALA A 216 -0.96 14.95 21.67
N GLY A 217 -1.55 13.94 22.30
CA GLY A 217 -1.02 12.57 22.45
C GLY A 217 -0.85 11.78 21.15
N ASP A 218 -0.58 12.45 20.02
CA ASP A 218 -0.35 11.86 18.70
C ASP A 218 1.02 12.23 18.10
N MET A 219 1.77 13.13 18.76
CA MET A 219 3.08 13.56 18.28
C MET A 219 4.10 12.45 18.49
N ALA A 220 4.41 11.74 17.41
CA ALA A 220 5.33 10.61 17.42
C ALA A 220 6.79 11.03 17.46
N GLY A 221 7.12 12.25 17.03
CA GLY A 221 8.47 12.80 17.14
C GLY A 221 8.82 13.81 16.04
N LEU A 222 10.08 13.81 15.65
CA LEU A 222 10.67 14.75 14.68
C LEU A 222 10.99 14.02 13.38
N LEU A 223 10.60 14.59 12.23
CA LEU A 223 11.16 14.23 10.93
C LEU A 223 12.38 15.10 10.69
N GLY A 224 13.56 14.48 10.78
CA GLY A 224 14.86 15.15 10.64
C GLY A 224 15.54 14.87 9.30
N LEU A 225 16.79 15.30 9.16
CA LEU A 225 17.58 15.18 7.93
C LEU A 225 17.77 13.73 7.46
N SER A 226 17.82 12.76 8.38
CA SER A 226 17.90 11.33 8.03
C SER A 226 16.68 10.80 7.27
N PHE A 227 15.51 11.44 7.39
CA PHE A 227 14.35 11.22 6.52
C PHE A 227 14.41 12.11 5.27
N MET A 228 14.73 13.39 5.44
CA MET A 228 14.68 14.37 4.35
C MET A 228 15.71 14.09 3.25
N LYS A 229 16.82 13.40 3.53
CA LYS A 229 17.88 13.08 2.55
C LYS A 229 17.38 12.31 1.31
N ASP A 230 16.23 11.64 1.41
CA ASP A 230 15.62 10.91 0.29
C ASP A 230 14.80 11.82 -0.65
N PHE A 231 14.66 13.10 -0.30
CA PHE A 231 13.83 14.07 -1.01
C PHE A 231 14.52 15.41 -1.20
N LYS A 232 14.15 16.10 -2.28
CA LYS A 232 14.27 17.55 -2.35
C LYS A 232 13.09 18.15 -1.58
N VAL A 233 13.42 18.95 -0.56
CA VAL A 233 12.44 19.57 0.35
C VAL A 233 12.32 21.05 0.03
N THR A 234 11.09 21.54 -0.14
CA THR A 234 10.77 22.98 -0.15
C THR A 234 9.80 23.30 0.97
N VAL A 235 10.11 24.31 1.78
CA VAL A 235 9.21 24.82 2.82
C VAL A 235 8.59 26.13 2.34
N ASP A 236 7.31 26.08 1.98
CA ASP A 236 6.51 27.23 1.55
C ASP A 236 5.68 27.74 2.74
N LYS A 237 6.31 28.59 3.56
CA LYS A 237 5.67 29.16 4.75
C LYS A 237 4.43 30.01 4.44
N PRO A 238 4.43 30.90 3.42
CA PRO A 238 3.24 31.69 3.07
C PRO A 238 1.99 30.84 2.84
N HIS A 239 2.15 29.63 2.27
CA HIS A 239 1.04 28.71 2.02
C HIS A 239 0.88 27.60 3.07
N ASN A 240 1.67 27.61 4.14
CA ASN A 240 1.75 26.52 5.12
C ASN A 240 1.90 25.15 4.45
N GLN A 241 2.86 25.06 3.51
CA GLN A 241 3.10 23.85 2.72
C GLN A 241 4.54 23.35 2.86
N ILE A 242 4.67 22.03 2.83
CA ILE A 242 5.94 21.35 2.59
C ILE A 242 5.80 20.58 1.28
N ILE A 243 6.74 20.78 0.38
CA ILE A 243 6.81 20.05 -0.88
C ILE A 243 7.97 19.08 -0.79
N LEU A 244 7.65 17.79 -0.93
CA LEU A 244 8.63 16.72 -1.02
C LEU A 244 8.70 16.24 -2.46
N GLU A 245 9.90 16.16 -3.04
CA GLU A 245 10.16 15.58 -4.35
C GLU A 245 11.18 14.45 -4.23
N LYS A 246 10.93 13.26 -4.78
CA LYS A 246 11.89 12.14 -4.79
C LYS A 246 13.18 12.57 -5.50
N ASN A 247 14.32 12.29 -4.84
CA ASN A 247 15.64 12.35 -5.48
C ASN A 247 15.80 11.26 -6.56
#